data_AF-A0A085TTK4-F1
#
_entry.id   AF-A0A085TTK4-F1
#
_cell.length_a   1.000
_cell.length_b   1.000
_cell.length_c   1.000
_cell.angle_alpha   90.00
_cell.angle_beta   90.00
_cell.angle_gamma   90.00
#
_symmetry.space_group_name_H-M   'P 1'
#
loop_
_entity.id
_entity.type
_entity.pdbx_description
1 polymer ?
#
loop_
_entity_poly.entity_id
_entity_poly.type
_entity_poly.pdbx_seq_one_letter_code
_entity_poly.pdbx_strand_id
1 'polypeptide(L)'
;MKETIIDAGDPIQTRGSHKAIERHLESLRREFSGQSELLLRHAELIVLIRRAYDLRTSYAQFRDLWFKEGDFLREKLNIRWLVSATDTFADHDPDMAIRAVAMLTSSLAITIMMSESERYLTHANEAIIDQARVEYLQHNLVPLFEGLSGFTVGTDDTLRNMVWRMEPFMKVEPVGPILREVWERFQNEDTVFARFRALHVRDRTSWWS
;
A
#
# COMPACT_ATOMS: atom_id res chain seq x y z
N MET A 1 -17.19 18.48 -4.13
CA MET A 1 -16.68 17.37 -3.30
C MET A 1 -15.25 17.61 -2.84
N LYS A 2 -14.26 17.88 -3.72
CA LYS A 2 -12.87 18.15 -3.30
C LYS A 2 -12.74 19.25 -2.24
N GLU A 3 -13.44 20.36 -2.45
CA GLU A 3 -13.39 21.55 -1.57
C GLU A 3 -14.33 21.44 -0.35
N THR A 4 -15.25 20.48 -0.35
CA THR A 4 -16.15 20.25 0.79
C THR A 4 -15.42 19.45 1.85
N ILE A 5 -15.23 20.02 3.04
CA ILE A 5 -14.58 19.34 4.16
C ILE A 5 -15.63 18.78 5.12
N ILE A 6 -15.40 17.56 5.61
CA ILE A 6 -16.26 16.91 6.59
C ILE A 6 -15.94 17.44 7.99
N ASP A 7 -16.98 17.84 8.72
CA ASP A 7 -16.88 18.16 10.15
C ASP A 7 -17.71 17.15 10.94
N ALA A 8 -17.02 16.22 11.61
CA ALA A 8 -17.61 15.15 12.41
C ALA A 8 -16.88 14.92 13.74
N GLY A 9 -16.19 15.95 14.26
CA GLY A 9 -15.39 15.89 15.49
C GLY A 9 -14.00 15.26 15.29
N ASP A 10 -13.40 14.72 16.35
CA ASP A 10 -12.04 14.16 16.26
C ASP A 10 -12.01 12.91 15.37
N PRO A 11 -11.07 12.86 14.39
CA PRO A 11 -10.95 11.72 13.50
C PRO A 11 -10.47 10.48 14.23
N ILE A 12 -11.18 9.36 14.01
CA ILE A 12 -10.85 8.06 14.60
C ILE A 12 -10.87 7.01 13.50
N GLN A 13 -9.77 6.28 13.35
CA GLN A 13 -9.70 5.16 12.41
C GLN A 13 -10.69 4.05 12.79
N THR A 14 -11.52 3.64 11.83
CA THR A 14 -12.44 2.52 12.00
C THR A 14 -11.70 1.19 12.15
N ARG A 15 -12.27 0.29 12.96
CA ARG A 15 -11.77 -1.08 13.14
C ARG A 15 -12.89 -2.08 12.94
N GLY A 16 -12.72 -2.98 11.98
CA GLY A 16 -13.73 -3.97 11.62
C GLY A 16 -14.96 -3.35 10.95
N SER A 17 -16.01 -4.15 10.79
CA SER A 17 -17.24 -3.73 10.11
C SER A 17 -18.46 -3.86 11.03
N HIS A 18 -19.25 -2.79 11.18
CA HIS A 18 -20.55 -2.87 11.87
C HIS A 18 -21.55 -3.73 11.09
N LYS A 19 -22.42 -4.51 11.75
CA LYS A 19 -23.42 -5.33 11.02
C LYS A 19 -24.33 -4.47 10.13
N ALA A 20 -24.89 -3.40 10.68
CA ALA A 20 -25.69 -2.43 9.92
C ALA A 20 -24.80 -1.58 9.00
N ILE A 21 -25.20 -1.39 7.75
CA ILE A 21 -24.41 -0.66 6.75
C ILE A 21 -24.39 0.83 7.05
N GLU A 22 -25.52 1.38 7.50
CA GLU A 22 -25.69 2.79 7.84
C GLU A 22 -24.73 3.19 8.97
N ARG A 23 -24.64 2.36 10.01
CA ARG A 23 -23.69 2.56 11.11
C ARG A 23 -22.24 2.48 10.65
N HIS A 24 -21.94 1.65 9.65
CA HIS A 24 -20.60 1.59 9.08
C HIS A 24 -20.26 2.87 8.30
N LEU A 25 -21.19 3.36 7.47
CA LEU A 25 -21.02 4.61 6.73
C LEU A 25 -20.92 5.81 7.69
N GLU A 26 -21.70 5.85 8.77
CA GLU A 26 -21.58 6.87 9.81
C GLU A 26 -20.21 6.85 10.50
N SER A 27 -19.67 5.66 10.80
CA SER A 27 -18.33 5.54 11.37
C SER A 27 -17.23 6.06 10.42
N LEU A 28 -17.40 5.91 9.11
CA LEU A 28 -16.49 6.50 8.12
C LEU A 28 -16.54 8.02 8.14
N ARG A 29 -17.71 8.65 8.33
CA ARG A 29 -17.81 10.12 8.43
C ARG A 29 -16.91 10.68 9.52
N ARG A 30 -16.85 10.00 10.68
CA ARG A 30 -15.95 10.39 11.77
C ARG A 30 -14.48 10.16 11.40
N GLU A 31 -14.15 9.03 10.79
CA GLU A 31 -12.77 8.76 10.33
C GLU A 31 -12.24 9.82 9.37
N PHE A 32 -13.09 10.30 8.45
CA PHE A 32 -12.75 11.30 7.45
C PHE A 32 -13.01 12.74 7.91
N SER A 33 -13.27 12.97 9.19
CA SER A 33 -13.39 14.33 9.74
C SER A 33 -12.13 15.14 9.49
N GLY A 34 -12.28 16.40 9.08
CA GLY A 34 -11.20 17.28 8.63
C GLY A 34 -10.67 16.99 7.22
N GLN A 35 -11.25 16.01 6.50
CA GLN A 35 -10.84 15.65 5.15
C GLN A 35 -11.92 15.97 4.11
N SER A 36 -11.54 15.90 2.83
CA SER A 36 -12.46 16.14 1.72
C SER A 36 -13.56 15.07 1.64
N GLU A 37 -14.79 15.51 1.36
CA GLU A 37 -15.94 14.67 1.07
C GLU A 37 -15.69 13.65 -0.06
N LEU A 38 -14.78 13.97 -1.00
CA LEU A 38 -14.38 13.05 -2.05
C LEU A 38 -13.71 11.78 -1.49
N LEU A 39 -12.89 11.92 -0.43
CA LEU A 39 -12.18 10.80 0.19
C LEU A 39 -13.14 9.89 0.96
N LEU A 40 -14.11 10.49 1.65
CA LEU A 40 -15.21 9.74 2.26
C LEU A 40 -15.99 8.98 1.19
N ARG A 41 -16.37 9.65 0.09
CA ARG A 41 -17.13 9.00 -0.99
C ARG A 41 -16.41 7.77 -1.54
N HIS A 42 -15.09 7.86 -1.71
CA HIS A 42 -14.25 6.73 -2.09
C HIS A 42 -14.37 5.56 -1.09
N ALA A 43 -14.23 5.84 0.22
CA ALA A 43 -14.34 4.83 1.27
C ALA A 43 -15.74 4.20 1.36
N GLU A 44 -16.79 5.00 1.23
CA GLU A 44 -18.17 4.53 1.19
C GLU A 44 -18.40 3.55 0.04
N LEU A 45 -17.94 3.89 -1.17
CA LEU A 45 -18.06 3.01 -2.33
C LEU A 45 -17.39 1.65 -2.10
N ILE A 46 -16.18 1.63 -1.52
CA ILE A 46 -15.51 0.38 -1.15
C ILE A 46 -16.36 -0.43 -0.16
N VAL A 47 -16.95 0.21 0.86
CA VAL A 47 -17.82 -0.49 1.82
C VAL A 47 -19.06 -1.07 1.14
N LEU A 48 -19.70 -0.32 0.23
CA LEU A 48 -20.85 -0.80 -0.54
C LEU A 48 -20.48 -2.01 -1.40
N ILE A 49 -19.34 -1.94 -2.12
CA ILE A 49 -18.83 -3.00 -3.00
C ILE A 49 -18.53 -4.27 -2.20
N ARG A 50 -17.78 -4.17 -1.09
CA ARG A 50 -17.44 -5.32 -0.22
C ARG A 50 -18.65 -5.99 0.42
N ARG A 51 -19.78 -5.27 0.50
CA ARG A 51 -21.07 -5.79 0.98
C ARG A 51 -22.02 -6.21 -0.14
N ALA A 52 -21.55 -6.17 -1.39
CA ALA A 52 -22.33 -6.41 -2.59
C ALA A 52 -23.61 -5.54 -2.69
N TYR A 53 -23.61 -4.37 -2.07
CA TYR A 53 -24.74 -3.44 -2.13
C TYR A 53 -24.70 -2.64 -3.44
N ASP A 54 -25.70 -2.88 -4.29
CA ASP A 54 -25.78 -2.34 -5.65
C ASP A 54 -24.43 -2.45 -6.39
N LEU A 55 -23.83 -3.65 -6.33
CA LEU A 55 -22.42 -3.89 -6.69
C LEU A 55 -22.04 -3.30 -8.04
N ARG A 56 -22.87 -3.52 -9.07
CA ARG A 56 -22.59 -3.02 -10.42
C ARG A 56 -22.51 -1.50 -10.46
N THR A 57 -23.44 -0.81 -9.83
CA THR A 57 -23.49 0.66 -9.81
C THR A 57 -22.40 1.23 -8.93
N SER A 58 -22.22 0.69 -7.72
CA SER A 58 -21.18 1.10 -6.78
C SER A 58 -19.79 0.92 -7.38
N TYR A 59 -19.53 -0.20 -8.05
CA TYR A 59 -18.26 -0.44 -8.73
C TYR A 59 -18.05 0.50 -9.92
N ALA A 60 -19.07 0.73 -10.76
CA ALA A 60 -18.97 1.68 -11.86
C ALA A 60 -18.63 3.09 -11.38
N GLN A 61 -19.24 3.55 -10.29
CA GLN A 61 -18.94 4.85 -9.68
C GLN A 61 -17.53 4.90 -9.07
N PHE A 62 -17.10 3.83 -8.40
CA PHE A 62 -15.75 3.71 -7.88
C PHE A 62 -14.69 3.78 -8.98
N ARG A 63 -14.91 3.04 -10.06
CA ARG A 63 -14.01 3.02 -11.21
C ARG A 63 -13.94 4.39 -11.87
N ASP A 64 -15.09 5.00 -12.16
CA ASP A 64 -15.17 6.36 -12.74
C ASP A 64 -14.47 7.41 -11.86
N LEU A 65 -14.65 7.32 -10.53
CA LEU A 65 -14.00 8.19 -9.57
C LEU A 65 -12.47 8.12 -9.67
N TRP A 66 -11.90 6.92 -9.77
CA TRP A 66 -10.44 6.74 -9.90
C TRP A 66 -9.89 7.25 -11.23
N PHE A 67 -10.61 7.09 -12.34
CA PHE A 67 -10.19 7.65 -13.63
C PHE A 67 -10.26 9.19 -13.66
N LYS A 68 -11.21 9.79 -12.96
CA LYS A 68 -11.38 11.25 -12.94
C LYS A 68 -10.48 11.95 -11.93
N GLU A 69 -10.33 11.35 -10.75
CA GLU A 69 -9.77 12.03 -9.58
C GLU A 69 -8.55 11.32 -8.98
N GLY A 70 -7.98 10.35 -9.71
CA GLY A 70 -6.90 9.49 -9.24
C GLY A 70 -5.71 10.24 -8.64
N ASP A 71 -5.27 11.34 -9.24
CA ASP A 71 -4.16 12.15 -8.71
C ASP A 71 -4.45 12.69 -7.30
N PHE A 72 -5.63 13.26 -7.11
CA PHE A 72 -6.06 13.80 -5.82
C PHE A 72 -6.24 12.68 -4.78
N LEU A 73 -6.83 11.55 -5.19
CA LEU A 73 -7.01 10.40 -4.31
C LEU A 73 -5.67 9.83 -3.85
N ARG A 74 -4.70 9.66 -4.77
CA ARG A 74 -3.35 9.18 -4.43
C ARG A 74 -2.69 10.11 -3.44
N GLU A 75 -2.68 11.41 -3.71
CA GLU A 75 -2.04 12.39 -2.85
C GLU A 75 -2.65 12.42 -1.43
N LYS A 76 -3.98 12.32 -1.32
CA LYS A 76 -4.68 12.59 -0.05
C LYS A 76 -5.09 11.36 0.76
N LEU A 77 -5.27 10.20 0.14
CA LEU A 77 -5.62 8.97 0.88
C LEU A 77 -4.40 8.44 1.64
N ASN A 78 -4.63 7.85 2.81
CA ASN A 78 -3.60 7.06 3.49
C ASN A 78 -3.39 5.70 2.78
N ILE A 79 -2.28 5.04 3.10
CA ILE A 79 -1.88 3.79 2.41
C ILE A 79 -2.93 2.67 2.56
N ARG A 80 -3.66 2.62 3.69
CA ARG A 80 -4.72 1.64 3.91
C ARG A 80 -5.84 1.78 2.90
N TRP A 81 -6.24 3.01 2.57
CA TRP A 81 -7.28 3.26 1.57
C TRP A 81 -6.78 3.07 0.14
N LEU A 82 -5.50 3.32 -0.15
CA LEU A 82 -4.89 2.96 -1.45
C LEU A 82 -4.90 1.45 -1.68
N VAL A 83 -4.49 0.66 -0.68
CA VAL A 83 -4.52 -0.81 -0.76
C VAL A 83 -5.95 -1.34 -0.85
N SER A 84 -6.89 -0.75 -0.09
CA SER A 84 -8.31 -1.13 -0.20
C SER A 84 -8.88 -0.87 -1.60
N ALA A 85 -8.40 0.16 -2.30
CA ALA A 85 -8.77 0.41 -3.68
C ALA A 85 -8.21 -0.66 -4.63
N THR A 86 -6.94 -1.09 -4.44
CA THR A 86 -6.36 -2.16 -5.26
C THR A 86 -7.02 -3.51 -5.01
N ASP A 87 -7.39 -3.83 -3.76
CA ASP A 87 -8.20 -5.02 -3.47
C ASP A 87 -9.53 -4.97 -4.25
N THR A 88 -10.19 -3.81 -4.25
CA THR A 88 -11.46 -3.61 -4.97
C THR A 88 -11.29 -3.78 -6.49
N PHE A 89 -10.22 -3.27 -7.09
CA PHE A 89 -9.92 -3.50 -8.50
C PHE A 89 -9.58 -4.96 -8.80
N ALA A 90 -8.79 -5.61 -7.96
CA ALA A 90 -8.38 -7.02 -8.11
C ALA A 90 -9.59 -7.98 -8.07
N ASP A 91 -10.60 -7.67 -7.25
CA ASP A 91 -11.80 -8.50 -7.11
C ASP A 91 -12.80 -8.28 -8.24
N HIS A 92 -12.92 -7.06 -8.77
CA HIS A 92 -14.10 -6.66 -9.55
C HIS A 92 -13.85 -6.06 -10.94
N ASP A 93 -12.63 -5.61 -11.28
CA ASP A 93 -12.42 -5.01 -12.61
C ASP A 93 -12.60 -6.05 -13.73
N PRO A 94 -13.33 -5.75 -14.81
CA PRO A 94 -13.46 -6.68 -15.93
C PRO A 94 -12.15 -6.90 -16.70
N ASP A 95 -11.18 -5.99 -16.60
CA ASP A 95 -9.88 -6.09 -17.26
C ASP A 95 -8.87 -6.85 -16.38
N MET A 96 -8.44 -8.03 -16.85
CA MET A 96 -7.45 -8.85 -16.17
C MET A 96 -6.09 -8.17 -15.99
N ALA A 97 -5.70 -7.24 -16.86
CA ALA A 97 -4.47 -6.48 -16.68
C ALA A 97 -4.58 -5.53 -15.48
N ILE A 98 -5.71 -4.85 -15.33
CA ILE A 98 -6.00 -4.00 -14.16
C ILE A 98 -6.00 -4.87 -12.90
N ARG A 99 -6.68 -6.02 -12.92
CA ARG A 99 -6.71 -6.94 -11.77
C ARG A 99 -5.32 -7.44 -11.38
N ALA A 100 -4.49 -7.80 -12.36
CA ALA A 100 -3.14 -8.29 -12.11
C ALA A 100 -2.24 -7.23 -11.46
N VAL A 101 -2.28 -5.99 -11.96
CA VAL A 101 -1.50 -4.88 -11.38
C VAL A 101 -2.02 -4.51 -9.99
N ALA A 102 -3.34 -4.51 -9.80
CA ALA A 102 -3.94 -4.27 -8.50
C ALA A 102 -3.51 -5.36 -7.48
N MET A 103 -3.52 -6.63 -7.90
CA MET A 103 -3.08 -7.75 -7.08
C MET A 103 -1.58 -7.68 -6.73
N LEU A 104 -0.74 -7.13 -7.61
CA LEU A 104 0.67 -6.87 -7.31
C LEU A 104 0.83 -5.90 -6.14
N THR A 105 0.08 -4.78 -6.15
CA THR A 105 0.08 -3.82 -5.03
C THR A 105 -0.42 -4.45 -3.74
N SER A 106 -1.55 -5.17 -3.80
CA SER A 106 -2.15 -5.81 -2.62
C SER A 106 -1.22 -6.87 -2.02
N SER A 107 -0.59 -7.69 -2.86
CA SER A 107 0.36 -8.72 -2.41
C SER A 107 1.57 -8.10 -1.72
N LEU A 108 2.15 -7.04 -2.30
CA LEU A 108 3.26 -6.31 -1.70
C LEU A 108 2.88 -5.73 -0.33
N ALA A 109 1.71 -5.09 -0.23
CA ALA A 109 1.24 -4.51 1.01
C ALA A 109 0.99 -5.55 2.10
N ILE A 110 0.42 -6.71 1.76
CA ILE A 110 0.22 -7.82 2.69
C ILE A 110 1.56 -8.37 3.16
N THR A 111 2.54 -8.58 2.27
CA THR A 111 3.87 -9.05 2.65
C THR A 111 4.54 -8.12 3.67
N ILE A 112 4.47 -6.80 3.44
CA ILE A 112 5.00 -5.81 4.39
C ILE A 112 4.22 -5.81 5.69
N MET A 113 2.90 -5.86 5.63
CA MET A 113 2.06 -5.94 6.83
C MET A 113 2.42 -7.16 7.69
N MET A 114 2.64 -8.32 7.07
CA MET A 114 3.04 -9.54 7.80
C MET A 114 4.43 -9.38 8.43
N SER A 115 5.40 -8.85 7.69
CA SER A 115 6.76 -8.60 8.21
C SER A 115 6.77 -7.60 9.36
N GLU A 116 6.07 -6.47 9.23
CA GLU A 116 6.00 -5.47 10.30
C GLU A 116 5.19 -5.96 11.51
N SER A 117 4.17 -6.80 11.28
CA SER A 117 3.42 -7.42 12.38
C SER A 117 4.28 -8.41 13.16
N GLU A 118 5.06 -9.25 12.48
CA GLU A 118 6.04 -10.13 13.13
C GLU A 118 7.06 -9.32 13.93
N ARG A 119 7.60 -8.24 13.33
CA ARG A 119 8.53 -7.33 14.00
C ARG A 119 7.94 -6.73 15.28
N TYR A 120 6.68 -6.30 15.26
CA TYR A 120 5.97 -5.80 16.44
C TYR A 120 5.81 -6.90 17.51
N LEU A 121 5.37 -8.10 17.11
CA LEU A 121 5.11 -9.22 18.03
C LEU A 121 6.38 -9.78 18.68
N THR A 122 7.52 -9.67 18.00
CA THR A 122 8.82 -10.19 18.46
C THR A 122 9.67 -9.15 19.18
N HIS A 123 9.16 -7.92 19.37
CA HIS A 123 9.92 -6.76 19.86
C HIS A 123 11.16 -6.43 19.01
N ALA A 124 11.22 -6.89 17.76
CA ALA A 124 12.33 -6.61 16.86
C ALA A 124 12.38 -5.15 16.40
N ASN A 125 11.34 -4.36 16.69
CA ASN A 125 11.37 -2.90 16.54
C ASN A 125 12.35 -2.21 17.50
N GLU A 126 12.74 -2.86 18.61
CA GLU A 126 13.73 -2.36 19.56
C GLU A 126 15.15 -2.87 19.23
N ALA A 127 15.28 -3.79 18.27
CA ALA A 127 16.55 -4.37 17.88
C ALA A 127 17.44 -3.33 17.17
N ILE A 128 18.72 -3.32 17.52
CA ILE A 128 19.73 -2.50 16.87
C ILE A 128 20.40 -3.33 15.77
N ILE A 129 20.64 -2.72 14.61
CA ILE A 129 21.35 -3.36 13.50
C ILE A 129 22.78 -3.71 13.94
N ASP A 130 23.09 -5.00 13.90
CA ASP A 130 24.43 -5.54 14.18
C ASP A 130 25.36 -5.25 12.99
N GLN A 131 26.22 -4.25 13.15
CA GLN A 131 27.15 -3.84 12.10
C GLN A 131 28.17 -4.93 11.73
N ALA A 132 28.51 -5.83 12.65
CA ALA A 132 29.39 -6.95 12.33
C ALA A 132 28.72 -7.94 11.36
N ARG A 133 27.39 -8.12 11.48
CA ARG A 133 26.62 -8.94 10.52
C ARG A 133 26.43 -8.25 9.17
N VAL A 134 26.28 -6.93 9.17
CA VAL A 134 26.24 -6.13 7.92
C VAL A 134 27.55 -6.29 7.15
N GLU A 135 28.70 -6.16 7.83
CA GLU A 135 30.03 -6.38 7.25
C GLU A 135 30.19 -7.83 6.77
N TYR A 136 29.76 -8.81 7.57
CA TYR A 136 29.85 -10.22 7.23
C TYR A 136 29.09 -10.56 5.93
N LEU A 137 27.90 -9.99 5.72
CA LEU A 137 27.09 -10.16 4.51
C LEU A 137 27.76 -9.64 3.23
N GLN A 138 28.74 -8.72 3.34
CA GLN A 138 29.48 -8.22 2.17
C GLN A 138 30.44 -9.27 1.60
N HIS A 139 30.85 -10.24 2.42
CA HIS A 139 31.90 -11.19 2.07
C HIS A 139 31.43 -12.65 2.09
N ASN A 140 30.26 -12.93 2.66
CA ASN A 140 29.79 -14.28 2.89
C ASN A 140 28.32 -14.42 2.49
N LEU A 141 28.01 -15.56 1.84
CA LEU A 141 26.63 -15.96 1.62
C LEU A 141 26.04 -16.47 2.94
N VAL A 142 24.97 -15.83 3.39
CA VAL A 142 24.18 -16.30 4.54
C VAL A 142 22.93 -17.01 4.00
N PRO A 143 22.84 -18.34 4.11
CA PRO A 143 21.65 -19.06 3.66
C PRO A 143 20.46 -18.77 4.58
N LEU A 144 19.27 -18.62 3.99
CA LEU A 144 18.00 -18.49 4.73
C LEU A 144 17.20 -19.79 4.64
N PHE A 145 16.54 -20.06 3.50
CA PHE A 145 15.71 -21.25 3.30
C PHE A 145 15.68 -21.65 1.82
N GLU A 146 15.57 -22.95 1.54
CA GLU A 146 15.43 -23.52 0.19
C GLU A 146 16.36 -22.95 -0.90
N GLY A 147 17.59 -22.58 -0.52
CA GLY A 147 18.59 -22.02 -1.45
C GLY A 147 18.53 -20.50 -1.63
N LEU A 148 17.57 -19.80 -1.02
CA LEU A 148 17.62 -18.34 -0.90
C LEU A 148 18.64 -17.91 0.16
N SER A 149 19.36 -16.85 -0.15
CA SER A 149 20.31 -16.21 0.76
C SER A 149 19.78 -14.89 1.30
N GLY A 150 20.39 -14.40 2.37
CA GLY A 150 20.15 -13.07 2.90
C GLY A 150 20.43 -12.01 1.85
N PHE A 151 19.62 -10.95 1.88
CA PHE A 151 19.85 -9.76 1.07
C PHE A 151 21.13 -9.07 1.54
N THR A 152 22.11 -8.90 0.64
CA THR A 152 23.35 -8.18 0.96
C THR A 152 23.07 -6.67 0.99
N VAL A 153 22.56 -6.22 2.14
CA VAL A 153 22.27 -4.80 2.42
C VAL A 153 23.49 -3.95 2.03
N GLY A 154 23.26 -2.82 1.36
CA GLY A 154 24.35 -1.97 0.87
C GLY A 154 24.62 -2.07 -0.63
N THR A 155 24.63 -3.29 -1.20
CA THR A 155 25.21 -3.53 -2.53
C THR A 155 24.40 -4.44 -3.45
N ASP A 156 23.47 -5.23 -2.91
CA ASP A 156 22.60 -6.14 -3.66
C ASP A 156 21.67 -5.39 -4.64
N ASP A 157 21.40 -5.98 -5.81
CA ASP A 157 20.61 -5.38 -6.87
C ASP A 157 19.19 -5.97 -7.01
N THR A 158 18.81 -6.92 -6.14
CA THR A 158 17.53 -7.63 -6.18
C THR A 158 16.35 -6.66 -6.18
N LEU A 159 16.33 -5.68 -5.26
CA LEU A 159 15.26 -4.68 -5.17
C LEU A 159 15.24 -3.76 -6.39
N ARG A 160 16.40 -3.32 -6.88
CA ARG A 160 16.48 -2.50 -8.10
C ARG A 160 15.94 -3.26 -9.31
N ASN A 161 16.34 -4.52 -9.45
CA ASN A 161 15.89 -5.37 -10.54
C ASN A 161 14.39 -5.70 -10.43
N MET A 162 13.86 -5.81 -9.21
CA MET A 162 12.41 -5.92 -8.98
C MET A 162 11.68 -4.66 -9.45
N VAL A 163 12.12 -3.48 -9.01
CA VAL A 163 11.51 -2.19 -9.40
C VAL A 163 11.54 -1.99 -10.91
N TRP A 164 12.67 -2.27 -11.56
CA TRP A 164 12.78 -2.18 -13.01
C TRP A 164 11.75 -3.06 -13.73
N ARG A 165 11.49 -4.28 -13.23
CA ARG A 165 10.44 -5.16 -13.76
C ARG A 165 9.03 -4.65 -13.45
N MET A 166 8.85 -3.89 -12.35
CA MET A 166 7.57 -3.29 -11.97
C MET A 166 7.22 -2.03 -12.78
N GLU A 167 8.20 -1.31 -13.32
CA GLU A 167 7.99 -0.03 -14.01
C GLU A 167 6.92 -0.03 -15.12
N PRO A 168 6.80 -1.06 -16.00
CA PRO A 168 5.74 -1.10 -16.99
C PRO A 168 4.34 -1.19 -16.36
N PHE A 169 4.21 -1.92 -15.24
CA PHE A 169 2.93 -2.09 -14.53
C PHE A 169 2.51 -0.81 -13.82
N MET A 170 3.47 0.02 -13.39
CA MET A 170 3.20 1.34 -12.81
C MET A 170 2.57 2.36 -13.79
N LYS A 171 2.39 1.99 -15.06
CA LYS A 171 1.75 2.82 -16.11
C LYS A 171 0.33 2.37 -16.48
N VAL A 172 -0.17 1.29 -15.88
CA VAL A 172 -1.49 0.72 -16.22
C VAL A 172 -2.58 1.49 -15.48
N GLU A 173 -3.34 2.34 -16.17
CA GLU A 173 -4.41 3.13 -15.53
C GLU A 173 -5.61 2.25 -15.08
N PRO A 174 -6.23 2.54 -13.91
CA PRO A 174 -5.85 3.57 -12.93
C PRO A 174 -4.92 3.04 -11.82
N VAL A 175 -4.55 1.76 -11.87
CA VAL A 175 -3.95 1.01 -10.74
C VAL A 175 -2.43 1.10 -10.66
N GLY A 176 -1.76 1.33 -11.77
CA GLY A 176 -0.32 1.50 -11.89
C GLY A 176 0.20 2.73 -11.13
N PRO A 177 -0.45 3.90 -11.27
CA PRO A 177 -0.13 5.05 -10.43
C PRO A 177 -0.33 4.79 -8.93
N ILE A 178 -1.31 3.97 -8.55
CA ILE A 178 -1.50 3.55 -7.14
C ILE A 178 -0.33 2.66 -6.69
N LEU A 179 0.08 1.69 -7.51
CA LEU A 179 1.25 0.85 -7.24
C LEU A 179 2.51 1.69 -7.01
N ARG A 180 2.74 2.69 -7.87
CA ARG A 180 3.87 3.62 -7.74
C ARG A 180 3.81 4.39 -6.41
N GLU A 181 2.68 4.99 -6.10
CA GLU A 181 2.47 5.75 -4.86
C GLU A 181 2.72 4.89 -3.61
N VAL A 182 2.17 3.68 -3.59
CA VAL A 182 2.35 2.72 -2.48
C VAL A 182 3.83 2.32 -2.34
N TRP A 183 4.50 2.04 -3.47
CA TRP A 183 5.93 1.72 -3.47
C TRP A 183 6.79 2.86 -2.90
N GLU A 184 6.54 4.09 -3.34
CA GLU A 184 7.25 5.29 -2.88
C GLU A 184 7.06 5.51 -1.38
N ARG A 185 5.83 5.34 -0.86
CA ARG A 185 5.57 5.46 0.58
C ARG A 185 6.28 4.39 1.40
N PHE A 186 6.37 3.16 0.90
CA PHE A 186 7.14 2.13 1.58
C PHE A 186 8.64 2.46 1.71
N GLN A 187 9.19 3.32 0.85
CA GLN A 187 10.58 3.79 0.99
C GLN A 187 10.77 4.89 2.04
N ASN A 188 9.68 5.47 2.56
CA ASN A 188 9.70 6.64 3.45
C ASN A 188 9.10 6.35 4.84
N GLU A 189 8.06 5.51 4.91
CA GLU A 189 7.51 5.02 6.17
C GLU A 189 8.46 4.01 6.85
N ASP A 190 8.32 3.77 8.17
CA ASP A 190 9.13 2.77 8.90
C ASP A 190 8.78 1.33 8.48
N THR A 191 9.16 0.96 7.25
CA THR A 191 9.06 -0.39 6.71
C THR A 191 10.44 -1.00 6.51
N VAL A 192 10.49 -2.32 6.29
CA VAL A 192 11.72 -3.03 5.96
C VAL A 192 12.46 -2.41 4.77
N PHE A 193 11.75 -1.84 3.79
CA PHE A 193 12.38 -1.19 2.64
C PHE A 193 13.10 0.10 3.02
N ALA A 194 12.47 0.98 3.81
CA ALA A 194 13.10 2.20 4.28
C ALA A 194 14.31 1.90 5.19
N ARG A 195 14.21 0.89 6.05
CA ARG A 195 15.31 0.46 6.92
C ARG A 195 16.49 -0.10 6.13
N PHE A 196 16.25 -0.89 5.07
CA PHE A 196 17.33 -1.37 4.19
C PHE A 196 17.87 -0.28 3.27
N ARG A 197 17.05 0.69 2.85
CA ARG A 197 17.50 1.88 2.12
C ARG A 197 18.49 2.70 2.96
N ALA A 198 18.25 2.84 4.27
CA ALA A 198 19.16 3.54 5.18
C ALA A 198 20.54 2.87 5.34
N LEU A 199 20.64 1.57 5.03
CA LEU A 199 21.90 0.82 4.99
C LEU A 199 22.53 0.76 3.59
N HIS A 200 21.88 1.35 2.58
CA HIS A 200 22.35 1.25 1.21
C HIS A 200 23.54 2.17 0.94
N VAL A 201 24.54 1.68 0.21
CA VAL A 201 25.79 2.43 -0.04
C VAL A 201 26.20 2.50 -1.51
N ARG A 202 25.53 1.76 -2.40
CA ARG A 202 25.92 1.65 -3.81
C ARG A 202 24.88 2.26 -4.76
N ASP A 203 25.15 3.47 -5.24
CA ASP A 203 24.23 4.21 -6.12
C ASP A 203 23.70 3.42 -7.33
N ARG A 204 24.54 2.60 -7.95
CA ARG A 204 24.15 1.80 -9.13
C ARG A 204 23.07 0.76 -8.83
N THR A 205 22.92 0.35 -7.58
CA THR A 205 21.93 -0.66 -7.15
C THR A 205 20.79 -0.06 -6.33
N SER A 206 20.68 1.27 -6.27
CA SER A 206 19.54 1.95 -5.67
C SER A 206 18.22 1.60 -6.37
N TRP A 207 17.15 1.47 -5.60
CA TRP A 207 15.80 1.09 -6.07
C TRP A 207 14.73 2.15 -5.78
N TRP A 208 15.14 3.27 -5.21
CA TRP A 208 14.33 4.47 -5.08
C TRP A 208 14.72 5.46 -6.18
N SER A 209 13.80 6.34 -6.54
CA SER A 209 14.01 7.45 -7.48
C SER A 209 14.11 8.75 -6.70
#